data_AF-A0A7V6YVX9-F1
#
_entry.id   AF-A0A7V6YVX9-F1
#
_cell.length_a   1.000
_cell.length_b   1.000
_cell.length_c   1.000
_cell.angle_alpha   90.00
_cell.angle_beta   90.00
_cell.angle_gamma   90.00
#
_symmetry.space_group_name_H-M   'P 1'
#
loop_
_entity.id
_entity.type
_entity.pdbx_description
1 polymer ?
#
loop_
_entity_poly.entity_id
_entity_poly.type
_entity_poly.pdbx_seq_one_letter_code
_entity_poly.pdbx_strand_id
1 'polypeptide(L)'
;MAKGKSLFLGLFIGGLAGAATALLVAPKSGDELKSTISANSKKVKETLNSLKVESTQLKDQVVQASKEGALILKDFSKDVKTSIDSWKKEIEPQKTNILDELKSIEESIQKLENMKKA
;
A
#
# COMPACT_ATOMS: atom_id res chain seq x y z
N MET A 1 -16.11 -4.11 17.01
CA MET A 1 -15.43 -3.90 18.32
C MET A 1 -14.55 -5.10 18.78
N ALA A 2 -14.21 -6.08 17.93
CA ALA A 2 -13.54 -7.32 18.37
C ALA A 2 -11.99 -7.32 18.30
N LYS A 3 -11.35 -6.44 17.50
CA LYS A 3 -9.89 -6.52 17.25
C LYS A 3 -8.99 -6.17 18.44
N GLY A 4 -9.47 -5.36 19.39
CA GLY A 4 -8.69 -5.02 20.59
C GLY A 4 -8.48 -6.23 21.51
N LYS A 5 -9.49 -7.10 21.63
CA LYS A 5 -9.46 -8.26 22.53
C LYS A 5 -8.43 -9.31 22.08
N SER A 6 -8.29 -9.55 20.78
CA SER A 6 -7.31 -10.50 20.25
C SER A 6 -5.86 -10.00 20.40
N LEU A 7 -5.63 -8.69 20.25
CA LEU A 7 -4.31 -8.10 20.47
C LEU A 7 -3.89 -8.15 21.94
N PHE A 8 -4.81 -7.85 22.86
CA PHE A 8 -4.56 -7.98 24.30
C PHE A 8 -4.24 -9.42 24.71
N LEU A 9 -4.97 -10.39 24.17
CA LEU A 9 -4.71 -11.80 24.45
C LEU A 9 -3.33 -12.25 23.95
N GLY A 10 -2.93 -11.82 22.74
CA GLY A 10 -1.60 -12.07 22.19
C GLY A 10 -0.48 -11.43 23.02
N LEU A 11 -0.66 -10.17 23.43
CA LEU A 11 0.28 -9.47 24.33
C LEU A 11 0.38 -10.16 25.68
N PHE A 12 -0.72 -10.67 26.23
CA PHE A 12 -0.74 -11.32 27.53
C PHE A 12 -0.01 -12.66 27.51
N ILE A 13 -0.33 -13.52 26.54
CA ILE A 13 0.32 -14.83 26.38
C ILE A 13 1.80 -14.64 26.02
N GLY A 14 2.12 -13.74 25.09
CA GLY A 14 3.49 -13.42 24.71
C GLY A 14 4.28 -12.76 25.85
N GLY A 15 3.64 -11.90 26.64
CA GLY A 15 4.24 -11.27 27.80
C GLY A 15 4.59 -12.28 28.91
N LEU A 16 3.68 -13.22 29.20
CA LEU A 16 3.94 -14.29 30.16
C LEU A 16 5.05 -15.23 29.69
N ALA A 17 4.99 -15.69 28.44
CA ALA A 17 6.01 -16.57 27.87
C ALA A 17 7.38 -15.87 27.78
N GLY A 18 7.41 -14.59 27.39
CA GLY A 18 8.60 -13.76 27.34
C GLY A 18 9.19 -13.49 28.71
N ALA A 19 8.36 -13.21 29.72
CA ALA A 19 8.83 -13.01 31.09
C ALA A 19 9.40 -14.31 31.67
N ALA A 20 8.75 -15.45 31.46
CA ALA A 20 9.23 -16.74 31.93
C ALA A 20 10.58 -17.12 31.31
N THR A 21 10.72 -16.95 29.99
CA THR A 21 11.99 -17.19 29.29
C THR A 21 13.08 -16.21 29.70
N ALA A 22 12.75 -14.92 29.87
CA ALA A 22 13.69 -13.92 30.34
C ALA A 22 14.20 -14.22 31.77
N LEU A 23 13.33 -14.66 32.67
CA LEU A 23 13.72 -15.06 34.03
C LEU A 23 14.58 -16.32 34.05
N LEU A 24 14.32 -17.28 33.15
CA LEU A 24 15.09 -18.53 33.05
C LEU A 24 16.47 -18.32 32.41
N VAL A 25 16.58 -17.37 31.48
CA VAL A 25 17.84 -17.04 30.76
C VAL A 25 18.63 -15.92 31.45
N ALA A 26 18.06 -15.21 32.43
CA ALA A 26 18.73 -14.11 33.13
C ALA A 26 20.05 -14.59 33.78
N PRO A 27 21.22 -14.08 33.34
CA PRO A 27 22.53 -14.54 33.83
C PRO A 27 22.94 -13.93 35.18
N LYS A 28 22.01 -13.22 35.85
CA LYS A 28 22.26 -12.34 37.01
C LYS A 28 21.59 -12.93 38.26
N SER A 29 22.26 -12.86 39.41
CA SER A 29 21.67 -13.21 40.71
C SER A 29 20.49 -12.28 41.06
N GLY A 30 19.53 -12.76 41.85
CA GLY A 30 18.29 -12.01 42.14
C GLY A 30 18.52 -10.59 42.70
N ASP A 31 19.55 -10.42 43.53
CA ASP A 31 19.92 -9.12 44.09
C ASP A 31 20.53 -8.17 43.03
N GLU A 32 21.38 -8.69 42.14
CA GLU A 32 21.90 -7.92 41.01
C GLU A 32 20.81 -7.55 40.02
N LEU A 33 19.84 -8.46 39.80
CA LEU A 33 18.71 -8.22 38.92
C LEU A 33 17.84 -7.07 39.45
N LYS A 34 17.53 -7.06 40.75
CA LYS A 34 16.76 -5.99 41.38
C LYS A 34 17.49 -4.64 41.29
N SER A 35 18.79 -4.62 41.57
CA SER A 35 19.63 -3.44 41.44
C SER A 35 19.64 -2.92 40.00
N THR A 36 19.83 -3.81 39.04
CA THR A 36 19.84 -3.51 37.60
C THR A 36 18.49 -3.00 37.09
N ILE A 37 17.37 -3.58 37.55
CA ILE A 37 16.02 -3.12 37.23
C ILE A 37 15.79 -1.73 37.79
N SER A 38 16.21 -1.46 39.02
CA SER A 38 16.05 -0.14 39.63
C SER A 38 16.82 0.95 38.88
N ALA A 39 18.03 0.64 38.42
CA ALA A 39 18.86 1.55 37.63
C ALA A 39 18.29 1.77 36.21
N ASN A 40 17.83 0.70 35.55
CA ASN A 40 17.38 0.76 34.16
C ASN A 40 15.91 1.18 33.99
N SER A 41 15.09 1.08 35.03
CA SER A 41 13.67 1.50 35.04
C SER A 41 13.50 2.94 34.55
N LYS A 42 14.36 3.85 35.02
CA LYS A 42 14.33 5.26 34.63
C LYS A 42 14.62 5.45 33.13
N LYS A 43 15.61 4.73 32.61
CA LYS A 43 15.99 4.76 31.19
C LYS A 43 14.89 4.18 30.30
N VAL A 44 14.29 3.06 30.70
CA VAL A 44 13.16 2.46 29.99
C VAL A 44 11.98 3.42 29.96
N LYS A 45 11.67 4.09 31.07
CA LYS A 45 10.59 5.09 31.12
C LYS A 45 10.83 6.27 30.19
N GLU A 46 12.06 6.78 30.14
CA GLU A 46 12.46 7.85 29.22
C GLU A 46 12.35 7.40 27.76
N THR A 47 12.85 6.21 27.42
CA THR A 47 12.73 5.63 26.07
C THR A 47 11.28 5.36 25.66
N LEU A 48 10.43 4.88 26.57
CA LEU A 48 9.00 4.69 26.29
C LEU A 48 8.28 6.02 26.06
N ASN A 49 8.66 7.08 26.78
CA ASN A 49 8.12 8.40 26.54
C ASN A 49 8.56 8.96 25.18
N SER A 50 9.82 8.81 24.79
CA SER A 50 10.29 9.24 23.47
C SER A 50 9.62 8.44 22.35
N LEU A 51 9.55 7.12 22.48
CA LEU A 51 8.84 6.24 21.54
C LEU A 51 7.38 6.63 21.40
N LYS A 52 6.70 6.98 22.49
CA LYS A 52 5.30 7.43 22.43
C LYS A 52 5.18 8.70 21.60
N VAL A 53 6.04 9.69 21.81
CA VAL A 53 6.04 10.96 21.05
C VAL A 53 6.31 10.69 19.57
N GLU A 54 7.38 9.97 19.27
CA GLU A 54 7.78 9.61 17.89
C GLU A 54 6.70 8.78 17.19
N SER A 55 6.10 7.81 17.89
CA SER A 55 5.02 6.97 17.34
C SER A 55 3.77 7.79 17.03
N THR A 56 3.48 8.82 17.83
CA THR A 56 2.33 9.71 17.59
C THR A 56 2.57 10.54 16.33
N GLN A 57 3.77 11.13 16.20
CA GLN A 57 4.16 11.87 15.00
C GLN A 57 4.16 11.00 13.75
N LEU A 58 4.74 9.79 13.82
CA LEU A 58 4.75 8.85 12.71
C LEU A 58 3.34 8.44 12.30
N LYS A 59 2.46 8.21 13.28
CA LYS A 59 1.06 7.86 13.02
C LYS A 59 0.33 8.99 12.28
N ASP A 60 0.56 10.23 12.68
CA ASP A 60 -0.06 11.38 12.03
C ASP A 60 0.48 11.57 10.60
N GLN A 61 1.80 11.43 10.39
CA GLN A 61 2.41 11.50 9.06
C GLN A 61 1.93 10.39 8.13
N VAL A 62 1.84 9.15 8.61
CA VAL A 62 1.36 8.02 7.80
C VAL A 62 -0.12 8.18 7.45
N VAL A 63 -0.95 8.66 8.39
CA VAL A 63 -2.37 8.93 8.13
C VAL A 63 -2.53 10.06 7.10
N GLN A 64 -1.72 11.12 7.20
CA GLN A 64 -1.75 12.23 6.28
C GLN A 64 -1.27 11.82 4.88
N ALA A 65 -0.10 11.18 4.77
CA ALA A 65 0.44 10.69 3.51
C ALA A 65 -0.50 9.69 2.82
N SER A 66 -1.16 8.81 3.60
CA SER A 66 -2.16 7.88 3.06
C SER A 66 -3.40 8.60 2.52
N LYS A 67 -3.86 9.66 3.21
CA LYS A 67 -4.98 10.50 2.75
C LYS A 67 -4.62 11.26 1.48
N GLU A 68 -3.45 11.91 1.46
CA GLU A 68 -2.96 12.66 0.30
C GLU A 68 -2.74 11.74 -0.90
N GLY A 69 -2.10 10.58 -0.70
CA GLY A 69 -1.94 9.57 -1.74
C GLY A 69 -3.28 9.04 -2.27
N ALA A 70 -4.27 8.81 -1.39
CA ALA A 70 -5.60 8.39 -1.82
C ALA A 70 -6.33 9.47 -2.65
N LEU A 71 -6.15 10.75 -2.31
CA LEU A 71 -6.70 11.86 -3.09
C LEU A 71 -6.04 11.96 -4.47
N ILE A 72 -4.70 11.90 -4.52
CA ILE A 72 -3.92 11.95 -5.77
C ILE A 72 -4.32 10.80 -6.70
N LEU A 73 -4.44 9.57 -6.17
CA LEU A 73 -4.85 8.41 -6.97
C LEU A 73 -6.28 8.53 -7.49
N LYS A 74 -7.20 9.09 -6.69
CA LYS A 74 -8.58 9.32 -7.09
C LYS A 74 -8.67 10.36 -8.22
N ASP A 75 -7.93 11.46 -8.09
CA ASP A 75 -7.94 12.54 -9.07
C ASP A 75 -7.27 12.09 -10.37
N PHE A 76 -6.12 11.40 -10.29
CA PHE A 76 -5.49 10.76 -11.44
C PHE A 76 -6.43 9.78 -12.16
N SER A 77 -7.14 8.93 -11.41
CA SER A 77 -8.10 7.98 -12.00
C SER A 77 -9.25 8.69 -12.72
N LYS A 78 -9.69 9.84 -12.20
CA LYS A 78 -10.73 10.67 -12.81
C LYS A 78 -10.23 11.34 -14.09
N ASP A 79 -9.00 11.84 -14.08
CA ASP A 79 -8.37 12.47 -15.24
C ASP A 79 -8.15 11.46 -16.36
N VAL A 80 -7.59 10.28 -16.05
CA VAL A 80 -7.44 9.17 -17.00
C VAL A 80 -8.78 8.77 -17.61
N LYS A 81 -9.83 8.63 -16.80
CA LYS A 81 -11.17 8.33 -17.30
C LYS A 81 -11.67 9.40 -18.28
N THR A 82 -11.47 10.67 -17.95
CA THR A 82 -11.87 11.81 -18.78
C THR A 82 -11.10 11.86 -20.10
N SER A 83 -9.79 11.57 -20.08
CA SER A 83 -8.96 11.46 -21.28
C SER A 83 -9.39 10.31 -22.17
N ILE A 84 -9.71 9.14 -21.59
CA ILE A 84 -10.22 7.99 -22.35
C ILE A 84 -11.58 8.30 -22.98
N ASP A 85 -12.51 8.91 -22.23
CA ASP A 85 -13.83 9.26 -22.75
C ASP A 85 -13.73 10.31 -23.87
N SER A 86 -12.82 11.29 -23.74
CA SER A 86 -12.55 12.30 -24.78
C SER A 86 -11.94 11.66 -26.04
N TRP A 87 -10.93 10.81 -25.88
CA TRP A 87 -10.31 10.07 -26.99
C TRP A 87 -11.33 9.20 -27.71
N LYS A 88 -12.17 8.47 -26.97
CA LYS A 88 -13.25 7.68 -27.55
C LYS A 88 -14.19 8.56 -28.37
N LYS A 89 -14.64 9.69 -27.81
CA LYS A 89 -15.55 10.61 -28.49
C LYS A 89 -14.95 11.22 -29.76
N GLU A 90 -13.64 11.40 -29.81
CA GLU A 90 -12.92 11.97 -30.95
C GLU A 90 -12.64 10.94 -32.06
N ILE A 91 -12.35 9.69 -31.69
CA ILE A 91 -12.08 8.57 -32.63
C ILE A 91 -13.37 7.94 -33.18
N GLU A 92 -14.43 7.86 -32.38
CA GLU A 92 -15.71 7.22 -32.73
C GLU A 92 -16.33 7.73 -34.05
N PRO A 93 -16.36 9.05 -34.37
CA PRO A 93 -16.85 9.53 -35.66
C PRO A 93 -15.89 9.24 -36.84
N GLN A 94 -14.59 9.08 -36.59
CA GLN A 94 -13.57 8.84 -37.63
C GLN A 94 -13.40 7.36 -37.98
N LYS A 95 -13.86 6.47 -37.11
CA LYS A 95 -13.81 5.02 -37.27
C LYS A 95 -14.50 4.54 -38.56
N THR A 96 -15.58 5.21 -38.95
CA THR A 96 -16.36 4.89 -40.16
C THR A 96 -15.55 5.13 -41.43
N ASN A 97 -14.86 6.26 -41.52
CA ASN A 97 -14.02 6.59 -42.69
C ASN A 97 -12.82 5.65 -42.80
N ILE A 98 -12.18 5.30 -41.68
CA ILE A 98 -11.04 4.38 -41.68
C ILE A 98 -11.49 2.96 -42.11
N LEU A 99 -12.67 2.50 -41.68
CA LEU A 99 -13.21 1.20 -42.09
C LEU A 99 -13.58 1.17 -43.58
N ASP A 100 -14.14 2.26 -44.12
CA ASP A 100 -14.44 2.37 -45.54
C ASP A 100 -13.17 2.44 -46.40
N GLU A 101 -12.15 3.18 -45.96
CA GLU A 101 -10.85 3.23 -46.65
C GLU A 101 -10.16 1.86 -46.65
N LEU A 102 -10.20 1.11 -45.54
CA LEU A 102 -9.66 -0.24 -45.45
C LEU A 102 -10.38 -1.21 -46.41
N LYS A 103 -11.70 -1.12 -46.51
CA LYS A 103 -12.49 -1.95 -47.43
C LYS A 103 -12.16 -1.63 -48.90
N SER A 104 -11.99 -0.36 -49.24
CA SER A 104 -11.60 0.08 -50.59
C SER A 104 -10.20 -0.43 -50.99
N ILE A 105 -9.27 -0.48 -50.03
CA ILE A 105 -7.93 -1.04 -50.24
C ILE A 105 -8.00 -2.55 -50.46
N GLU A 106 -8.80 -3.28 -49.67
CA GLU A 106 -9.01 -4.73 -49.83
C GLU A 106 -9.57 -5.06 -51.23
N GLU A 107 -10.62 -4.35 -51.65
CA GLU A 107 -11.22 -4.50 -52.98
C GLU A 107 -10.21 -4.22 -54.10
N SER A 108 -9.36 -3.21 -53.92
CA SER A 108 -8.31 -2.86 -54.88
C SER A 108 -7.23 -3.94 -54.99
N ILE A 109 -6.78 -4.50 -53.88
CA ILE A 109 -5.80 -5.60 -53.85
C ILE A 109 -6.39 -6.85 -54.53
N GLN A 110 -7.64 -7.18 -54.24
CA GLN A 110 -8.31 -8.33 -54.81
C GLN A 110 -8.49 -8.20 -56.35
N LYS A 111 -8.80 -6.98 -56.81
CA LYS A 111 -8.89 -6.66 -58.25
C LYS A 111 -7.53 -6.79 -58.94
N LEU A 112 -6.45 -6.34 -58.28
CA LEU A 112 -5.07 -6.48 -58.78
C LEU A 112 -4.63 -7.94 -58.84
N GLU A 113 -4.97 -8.77 -57.86
CA GLU A 113 -4.69 -10.21 -57.91
C GLU A 113 -5.42 -10.91 -59.06
N ASN A 114 -6.69 -10.57 -59.28
CA ASN A 114 -7.49 -11.17 -60.34
C ASN A 114 -7.01 -10.74 -61.74
N MET A 115 -6.55 -9.50 -61.91
CA MET A 115 -5.94 -9.03 -63.16
C MET A 115 -4.57 -9.67 -63.45
N LYS A 116 -3.84 -10.10 -62.41
CA LYS A 116 -2.53 -10.76 -62.58
C LYS A 116 -2.65 -12.27 -62.85
N LYS A 117 -3.83 -12.87 -62.61
CA LYS A 117 -4.14 -14.29 -62.85
C LYS A 117 -4.84 -14.56 -64.20
N ALA A 118 -5.28 -13.51 -64.91
CA ALA A 118 -5.79 -13.57 -66.28
C ALA A 118 -4.66 -13.33 -67.30
#